data_AF-R9J9N5-F1
#
_entry.id   AF-R9J9N5-F1
#
_cell.length_a   1.000
_cell.length_b   1.000
_cell.length_c   1.000
_cell.angle_alpha   90.00
_cell.angle_beta   90.00
_cell.angle_gamma   90.00
#
_symmetry.space_group_name_H-M   'P 1'
#
loop_
_entity.id
_entity.type
_entity.pdbx_description
1 polymer ?
#
loop_
_entity_poly.entity_id
_entity_poly.type
_entity_poly.pdbx_seq_one_letter_code
_entity_poly.pdbx_strand_id
1 'polypeptide(L)' 'MNFPIPDFVPVPSAEIIQTISIVSLIVGICLVGVGLIFLFLNKRKGKEKKTTALWIVIGIGVLLIVNHGIQLLF' A
#
# COMPACT_ATOMS: atom_id res chain seq x y z
N MET A 1 -9.28 13.58 23.65
CA MET A 1 -10.11 12.87 24.64
C MET A 1 -9.63 11.43 24.69
N ASN A 2 -9.25 10.93 25.87
CA ASN A 2 -9.01 9.50 26.07
C ASN A 2 -10.34 8.87 26.47
N PHE A 3 -11.08 8.32 25.51
CA PHE A 3 -12.20 7.44 25.83
C PHE A 3 -11.61 6.06 26.12
N PRO A 4 -11.77 5.52 27.34
CA PRO A 4 -11.33 4.17 27.63
C PRO A 4 -12.10 3.21 26.71
N ILE A 5 -11.36 2.45 25.91
CA ILE A 5 -11.93 1.38 25.09
C ILE A 5 -12.32 0.26 26.06
N PRO A 6 -13.57 -0.24 26.00
CA PRO A 6 -13.97 -1.37 26.82
C PRO A 6 -13.09 -2.60 26.54
N ASP A 7 -12.78 -3.35 27.60
CA ASP A 7 -11.93 -4.55 27.60
C ASP A 7 -12.43 -5.69 26.69
N PHE A 8 -13.72 -5.72 26.36
CA PHE A 8 -14.30 -6.68 25.42
C PHE A 8 -14.13 -6.30 23.94
N VAL A 9 -13.66 -5.09 23.62
CA VAL A 9 -13.43 -4.69 22.22
C VAL A 9 -12.05 -5.18 21.79
N PRO A 10 -11.95 -6.12 20.84
CA PRO A 10 -10.66 -6.60 20.39
C PRO A 10 -9.94 -5.51 19.61
N VAL A 11 -8.90 -4.95 20.23
CA VAL A 11 -7.96 -4.03 19.58
C VAL A 11 -6.67 -4.79 19.27
N PRO A 12 -6.17 -4.73 18.03
CA PRO A 12 -4.88 -5.29 17.70
C PRO A 12 -3.78 -4.71 18.60
N SER A 13 -2.86 -5.56 19.07
CA SER A 13 -1.70 -5.09 19.81
C SER A 13 -0.80 -4.22 18.93
N ALA A 14 0.03 -3.38 19.54
CA ALA A 14 0.99 -2.55 18.82
C ALA A 14 1.89 -3.39 17.86
N GLU A 15 2.30 -4.58 18.31
CA GLU A 15 3.09 -5.52 17.50
C GLU A 15 2.33 -6.01 16.26
N ILE A 16 1.04 -6.30 16.40
CA ILE A 16 0.18 -6.70 15.27
C ILE A 16 0.02 -5.53 14.30
N ILE A 17 -0.23 -4.31 14.80
CA ILE A 17 -0.37 -3.10 13.99
C ILE A 17 0.93 -2.80 13.21
N GLN A 18 2.08 -2.93 13.87
CA GLN A 18 3.38 -2.74 13.26
C GLN A 18 3.65 -3.79 12.17
N THR A 19 3.34 -5.05 12.46
CA THR A 19 3.48 -6.15 11.49
C THR A 19 2.62 -5.92 10.25
N ILE A 20 1.35 -5.53 10.43
CA ILE A 20 0.46 -5.17 9.33
C ILE A 20 1.06 -4.03 8.51
N SER A 21 1.60 -3.01 9.16
CA SER A 21 2.18 -1.86 8.48
C SER A 21 3.40 -2.23 7.64
N ILE A 22 4.30 -3.07 8.17
CA ILE A 22 5.48 -3.55 7.42
C ILE A 22 5.05 -4.39 6.21
N VAL A 23 4.13 -5.33 6.39
CA VAL A 23 3.65 -6.19 5.31
C VAL A 23 2.97 -5.36 4.23
N SER A 24 2.10 -4.43 4.61
CA SER A 24 1.42 -3.52 3.68
C SER A 24 2.39 -2.61 2.94
N LEU A 25 3.44 -2.12 3.60
CA LEU A 25 4.50 -1.32 2.97
C LEU A 25 5.23 -2.12 1.89
N ILE A 26 5.62 -3.36 2.20
CA ILE A 26 6.26 -4.27 1.22
C ILE A 26 5.35 -4.50 0.02
N VAL A 27 4.07 -4.81 0.26
CA VAL A 27 3.08 -4.97 -0.81
C VAL A 27 2.96 -3.69 -1.65
N GLY A 28 2.92 -2.52 -1.02
CA GLY A 28 2.86 -1.23 -1.71
C GLY A 28 4.05 -1.01 -2.64
N ILE A 29 5.27 -1.27 -2.17
CA ILE A 29 6.50 -1.17 -2.97
C ILE A 29 6.45 -2.13 -4.17
N CYS A 30 6.02 -3.38 -3.95
CA CYS A 30 5.88 -4.37 -5.01
C CYS A 30 4.86 -3.93 -6.07
N LEU A 31 3.69 -3.41 -5.68
CA LEU A 31 2.66 -2.94 -6.61
C LEU A 31 3.16 -1.77 -7.46
N VAL A 32 3.86 -0.80 -6.87
CA VAL A 32 4.47 0.31 -7.62
C VAL A 32 5.52 -0.21 -8.58
N GLY A 33 6.44 -1.07 -8.12
CA GLY A 33 7.50 -1.63 -8.95
C GLY A 33 6.96 -2.40 -10.16
N VAL A 34 6.04 -3.34 -9.92
CA VAL A 34 5.39 -4.13 -10.98
C VAL A 34 4.58 -3.24 -11.92
N GLY A 35 3.79 -2.31 -11.38
CA GLY A 35 2.99 -1.38 -12.17
C GLY A 35 3.84 -0.54 -13.12
N LEU A 36 4.96 0.00 -12.64
CA LEU A 36 5.91 0.77 -13.46
C LEU A 36 6.59 -0.09 -14.53
N ILE A 37 7.01 -1.31 -14.20
CA ILE A 37 7.61 -2.25 -15.16
C ILE A 37 6.61 -2.54 -16.29
N PHE A 38 5.37 -2.89 -15.97
CA PHE A 38 4.35 -3.18 -16.99
C PHE A 38 3.97 -1.94 -17.80
N LEU A 39 3.93 -0.76 -17.18
CA LEU A 39 3.68 0.49 -17.88
C LEU A 39 4.77 0.77 -18.93
N PHE A 40 6.03 0.59 -18.55
CA PHE A 40 7.17 0.72 -19.46
C PHE A 40 7.13 -0.30 -20.60
N LEU A 41 6.85 -1.56 -20.30
CA LEU A 41 6.74 -2.62 -21.31
C LEU A 41 5.58 -2.40 -22.29
N ASN A 42 4.43 -1.91 -21.81
CA ASN A 42 3.28 -1.60 -22.65
C ASN A 42 3.55 -0.41 -23.58
N LYS A 43 4.22 0.63 -23.08
CA LYS A 43 4.67 1.76 -23.89
C LYS A 43 5.62 1.31 -25.00
N ARG A 44 6.60 0.46 -24.68
CA ARG A 44 7.55 -0.10 -25.67
C ARG A 44 6.86 -0.93 -26.75
N LYS A 45 5.77 -1.63 -26.42
CA LYS A 45 5.00 -2.47 -27.34
C LYS A 45 3.94 -1.71 -28.15
N GLY A 46 3.82 -0.38 -27.99
CA GLY A 46 2.79 0.43 -28.65
C GLY A 46 1.35 0.08 -28.22
N LYS A 47 1.18 -0.61 -27.09
CA LYS A 47 -0.11 -1.09 -26.57
C LYS A 47 -0.63 -0.13 -25.50
N GLU A 48 -0.98 1.09 -25.90
CA GLU A 48 -1.45 2.13 -24.95
C GLU A 48 -2.87 1.91 -24.44
N LYS A 49 -3.69 1.09 -25.11
CA LYS A 49 -5.15 1.05 -24.89
C LYS A 49 -5.62 0.44 -23.55
N LYS A 50 -4.74 0.14 -22.58
CA LYS A 50 -5.12 -0.45 -21.28
C LYS A 50 -4.19 -0.03 -20.11
N THR A 51 -3.71 1.22 -20.07
CA THR A 51 -2.84 1.70 -18.98
C THR A 51 -3.59 2.13 -17.72
N THR A 52 -4.91 2.38 -17.78
CA THR A 52 -5.71 2.81 -16.62
C THR A 52 -5.61 1.84 -15.45
N ALA A 53 -5.71 0.53 -15.69
CA ALA A 53 -5.58 -0.47 -14.64
C ALA A 53 -4.19 -0.44 -13.98
N LEU A 54 -3.13 -0.19 -14.76
CA LEU A 54 -1.77 -0.07 -14.23
C LEU A 54 -1.62 1.17 -13.35
N TRP A 55 -2.21 2.30 -13.76
CA TRP A 55 -2.22 3.51 -12.95
C TRP A 55 -3.01 3.35 -11.65
N ILE A 56 -4.12 2.59 -11.66
CA ILE A 56 -4.86 2.24 -10.43
C ILE A 56 -3.97 1.40 -9.50
N VAL A 57 -3.29 0.38 -10.03
CA VAL A 57 -2.37 -0.47 -9.25
C VAL A 57 -1.23 0.34 -8.64
N ILE A 58 -0.61 1.22 -9.43
CA ILE A 58 0.43 2.14 -8.93
C ILE A 58 -0.15 3.06 -7.85
N GLY A 59 -1.34 3.62 -8.07
CA GLY A 59 -2.02 4.49 -7.10
C GLY A 59 -2.28 3.80 -5.77
N ILE A 60 -2.79 2.56 -5.77
CA ILE A 60 -2.98 1.75 -4.57
C ILE A 60 -1.63 1.50 -3.87
N GLY A 61 -0.60 1.16 -4.63
CA GLY A 61 0.74 0.95 -4.09
C GLY A 61 1.30 2.20 -3.40
N VAL A 62 1.17 3.38 -4.03
CA VAL A 62 1.60 4.66 -3.45
C VAL A 62 0.82 4.96 -2.17
N LEU A 63 -0.50 4.75 -2.16
CA LEU A 63 -1.32 4.96 -0.96
C LEU A 63 -0.87 4.06 0.21
N LEU A 64 -0.57 2.79 -0.05
CA LEU A 64 -0.05 1.88 0.98
C LEU A 64 1.30 2.34 1.50
N ILE A 65 2.21 2.76 0.61
CA ILE A 65 3.54 3.25 1.01
C ILE A 65 3.43 4.49 1.88
N VAL A 66 2.64 5.48 1.48
CA VAL A 66 2.50 6.73 2.23
C VAL A 66 1.84 6.46 3.57
N ASN A 67 0.72 5.73 3.59
CA ASN A 67 -0.03 5.48 4.82
C ASN A 67 0.79 4.69 5.84
N HIS A 68 1.31 3.53 5.44
CA HIS A 68 2.06 2.67 6.36
C HIS A 68 3.49 3.14 6.60
N GLY A 69 4.07 3.88 5.65
CA GLY A 69 5.36 4.54 5.85
C GLY A 69 5.27 5.61 6.93
N ILE A 70 4.25 6.47 6.91
CA ILE A 70 4.01 7.46 7.97
C ILE A 70 3.76 6.75 9.31
N GLN A 71 2.91 5.71 9.32
CA GLN A 71 2.59 4.93 10.53
C GLN A 71 3.80 4.21 11.16
N LEU A 72 4.85 3.94 10.39
CA LEU A 72 6.09 3.33 10.91
C LEU A 72 7.11 4.39 11.37
N LEU A 73 6.99 5.63 10.88
CA LEU A 73 7.87 6.75 11.24
C LEU A 73 7.37 7.53 12.46
N PHE A 74 6.07 7.53 12.71
CA PHE A 74 5.38 8.28 13.78
C PHE A 74 4.43 7.36 14.55
#